data_AF-A0A2G7G6G8-F1
#
_entry.id   AF-A0A2G7G6G8-F1
#
_cell.length_a   1.000
_cell.length_b   1.000
_cell.length_c   1.000
_cell.angle_alpha   90.00
_cell.angle_beta   90.00
_cell.angle_gamma   90.00
#
_symmetry.space_group_name_H-M   'P 1'
#
loop_
_entity.id
_entity.type
_entity.pdbx_description
1 polymer ?
#
loop_
_entity_poly.entity_id
_entity_poly.type
_entity_poly.pdbx_seq_one_letter_code
_entity_poly.pdbx_strand_id
1 'polypeptide(L)'
;MLSKPLLLTAALSQLVQGGLIRRESIDHDKVVGFPETVPSGAIGDVYKAYQPLLKVVNGCVPFPAVDAQGNTNGGLDTSGSNDGGCSKSDGQVYVRGGKSGDKYALMYSWYFPKDQAAPGMGHRHDWEGVIVWISDPAKTSADNILAVCPSGHGRWNCSTDGYTLQETHPLIKYYSVWPVNHQAGLTNETGGSQPLIAYESLPEPAKNALETVDFVKANVPFKEKNWAENLGKATF
;
A
#
# COMPACT_ATOMS: atom_id res chain seq x y z
N MET A 1 54.12 15.27 -55.19
CA MET A 1 53.96 14.55 -53.90
C MET A 1 53.40 15.53 -52.88
N LEU A 2 52.13 15.45 -52.50
CA LEU A 2 51.64 16.06 -51.26
C LEU A 2 50.32 15.38 -50.84
N SER A 3 50.48 14.63 -49.75
CA SER A 3 49.59 13.90 -48.86
C SER A 3 48.12 14.33 -48.77
N LYS A 4 47.19 13.37 -48.92
CA LYS A 4 45.80 13.45 -48.44
C LYS A 4 45.76 13.21 -46.92
N PRO A 5 45.02 14.00 -46.13
CA PRO A 5 44.83 13.69 -44.72
C PRO A 5 43.71 12.64 -44.57
N LEU A 6 44.02 11.56 -43.86
CA LEU A 6 43.08 10.52 -43.45
C LEU A 6 42.37 11.02 -42.17
N LEU A 7 41.08 11.33 -42.26
CA LEU A 7 40.24 11.66 -41.11
C LEU A 7 39.88 10.37 -40.36
N LEU A 8 40.54 10.11 -39.23
CA LEU A 8 40.10 9.12 -38.25
C LEU A 8 38.98 9.72 -37.40
N THR A 9 37.75 9.25 -37.59
CA THR A 9 36.64 9.50 -36.67
C THR A 9 36.81 8.60 -35.45
N ALA A 10 37.20 9.18 -34.31
CA ALA A 10 37.16 8.50 -33.02
C ALA A 10 35.71 8.41 -32.54
N ALA A 11 35.16 7.19 -32.47
CA ALA A 11 33.88 6.95 -31.82
C ALA A 11 34.08 7.01 -30.29
N LEU A 12 33.63 8.08 -29.64
CA LEU A 12 33.51 8.14 -28.19
C LEU A 12 32.31 7.31 -27.75
N SER A 13 32.56 6.10 -27.27
CA SER A 13 31.60 5.34 -26.47
C SER A 13 31.40 6.05 -25.13
N GLN A 14 30.26 6.72 -24.96
CA GLN A 14 29.85 7.23 -23.65
C GLN A 14 29.51 6.03 -22.75
N LEU A 15 30.39 5.75 -21.78
CA LEU A 15 30.06 4.91 -20.64
C LEU A 15 28.98 5.65 -19.85
N VAL A 16 27.73 5.18 -19.95
CA VAL A 16 26.67 5.56 -19.00
C VAL A 16 27.10 5.00 -17.64
N GLN A 17 27.73 5.84 -16.82
CA GLN A 17 27.91 5.53 -15.41
C GLN A 17 26.51 5.52 -14.79
N GLY A 18 25.94 4.33 -14.62
CA GLY A 18 24.76 4.12 -13.79
C GLY A 18 25.11 4.48 -12.36
N GLY A 19 24.94 5.75 -12.01
CA GLY A 19 25.04 6.21 -10.63
C GLY A 19 24.03 5.45 -9.79
N LEU A 20 24.48 4.89 -8.67
CA LEU A 20 23.59 4.37 -7.63
C LEU A 20 22.76 5.56 -7.12
N ILE A 21 21.51 5.69 -7.57
CA ILE A 21 20.57 6.65 -6.98
C ILE A 21 20.34 6.17 -5.54
N ARG A 22 20.86 6.94 -4.58
CA ARG A 22 20.62 6.68 -3.17
C ARG A 22 19.14 6.95 -2.91
N ARG A 23 18.41 5.93 -2.47
CA ARG A 23 17.03 6.08 -1.99
C ARG A 23 17.05 6.95 -0.75
N GLU A 24 16.23 7.99 -0.74
CA GLU A 24 16.12 8.89 0.41
C GLU A 24 14.82 8.63 1.16
N SER A 25 14.91 8.72 2.49
CA SER A 25 13.72 8.92 3.33
C SER A 25 13.44 10.42 3.31
N ILE A 26 12.31 10.83 2.73
CA ILE A 26 11.96 12.23 2.51
C ILE A 26 10.75 12.63 3.36
N ASP A 27 10.52 13.93 3.50
CA ASP A 27 9.38 14.48 4.23
C ASP A 27 8.06 13.84 3.76
N HIS A 28 7.17 13.54 4.71
CA HIS A 28 5.98 12.73 4.47
C HIS A 28 5.00 13.33 3.46
N ASP A 29 5.07 14.66 3.28
CA ASP A 29 4.24 15.44 2.37
C ASP A 29 4.93 15.73 1.02
N LYS A 30 6.14 15.18 0.79
CA LYS A 30 6.90 15.32 -0.47
C LYS A 30 6.91 14.07 -1.32
N VAL A 31 6.48 12.94 -0.78
CA VAL A 31 6.33 11.70 -1.56
C VAL A 31 5.20 11.86 -2.56
N VAL A 32 5.53 11.83 -3.84
CA VAL A 32 4.55 11.86 -4.92
C VAL A 32 4.01 10.46 -5.14
N GLY A 33 2.70 10.29 -4.92
CA GLY A 33 2.01 9.03 -5.17
C GLY A 33 1.86 8.70 -6.65
N PHE A 34 1.22 7.58 -6.92
CA PHE A 34 0.94 7.05 -8.24
C PHE A 34 -0.50 7.34 -8.64
N PRO A 35 -0.76 7.62 -9.92
CA PRO A 35 -2.12 7.52 -10.45
C PRO A 35 -2.65 6.09 -10.27
N GLU A 36 -3.97 5.92 -10.31
CA GLU A 36 -4.56 4.58 -10.32
C GLU A 36 -3.96 3.74 -11.47
N THR A 37 -3.23 2.69 -11.12
CA THR A 37 -2.49 1.84 -12.06
C THR A 37 -2.57 0.39 -11.61
N VAL A 38 -3.28 -0.42 -12.38
CA VAL A 38 -3.41 -1.87 -12.20
C VAL A 38 -3.16 -2.58 -13.53
N PRO A 39 -2.84 -3.89 -13.53
CA PRO A 39 -2.71 -4.65 -14.77
C PRO A 39 -3.97 -4.56 -15.63
N SER A 40 -3.84 -4.61 -16.95
CA SER A 40 -5.02 -4.67 -17.83
C SER A 40 -5.75 -6.02 -17.73
N GLY A 41 -7.05 -6.03 -18.04
CA GLY A 41 -7.87 -7.24 -18.09
C GLY A 41 -8.29 -7.73 -16.71
N ALA A 42 -8.64 -9.02 -16.61
CA ALA A 42 -9.32 -9.58 -15.43
C ALA A 42 -8.62 -9.30 -14.09
N ILE A 43 -7.28 -9.28 -14.05
CA ILE A 43 -6.53 -8.97 -12.83
C ILE A 43 -6.76 -7.53 -12.36
N GLY A 44 -6.72 -6.55 -13.28
CA GLY A 44 -7.05 -5.17 -12.92
C GLY A 44 -8.51 -4.99 -12.57
N ASP A 45 -9.39 -5.63 -13.34
CA ASP A 45 -10.84 -5.54 -13.14
C ASP A 45 -11.22 -6.02 -11.73
N VAL A 46 -10.63 -7.14 -11.29
CA VAL A 46 -10.88 -7.70 -9.96
C VAL A 46 -10.29 -6.85 -8.83
N TYR A 47 -9.13 -6.23 -9.05
CA TYR A 47 -8.53 -5.30 -8.08
C TYR A 47 -9.34 -4.01 -7.91
N LYS A 48 -9.97 -3.51 -8.98
CA LYS A 48 -10.83 -2.34 -8.90
C LYS A 48 -12.17 -2.66 -8.28
N ALA A 49 -12.79 -3.77 -8.70
CA ALA A 49 -14.13 -4.17 -8.24
C ALA A 49 -14.18 -4.36 -6.71
N TYR A 50 -13.13 -4.90 -6.11
CA TYR A 50 -13.08 -5.17 -4.67
C TYR A 50 -12.25 -4.17 -3.87
N GLN A 51 -11.89 -3.02 -4.47
CA GLN A 51 -11.15 -1.98 -3.75
C GLN A 51 -11.99 -1.50 -2.55
N PRO A 52 -11.48 -1.57 -1.31
CA PRO A 52 -12.23 -1.14 -0.14
C PRO A 52 -12.43 0.39 -0.10
N LEU A 53 -13.53 0.82 0.51
CA LEU A 53 -13.76 2.22 0.86
C LEU A 53 -13.35 2.44 2.31
N LEU A 54 -12.39 3.35 2.53
CA LEU A 54 -11.81 3.58 3.84
C LEU A 54 -12.44 4.79 4.54
N LYS A 55 -13.04 4.55 5.70
CA LYS A 55 -13.46 5.57 6.66
C LYS A 55 -12.36 5.79 7.70
N VAL A 56 -11.69 6.92 7.65
CA VAL A 56 -10.80 7.35 8.73
C VAL A 56 -11.66 7.92 9.86
N VAL A 57 -11.68 7.23 11.01
CA VAL A 57 -12.46 7.66 12.18
C VAL A 57 -11.68 8.66 13.02
N ASN A 58 -10.38 8.41 13.20
CA ASN A 58 -9.42 9.29 13.87
C ASN A 58 -8.00 8.99 13.38
N GLY A 59 -7.03 9.83 13.77
CA GLY A 59 -5.63 9.72 13.37
C GLY A 59 -5.35 10.29 11.98
N CYS A 60 -4.24 9.84 11.39
CA CYS A 60 -3.85 10.26 10.05
C CYS A 60 -4.80 9.73 8.97
N VAL A 61 -4.92 10.46 7.86
CA VAL A 61 -5.41 9.90 6.60
C VAL A 61 -4.29 9.13 5.88
N PRO A 62 -4.58 8.29 4.87
CA PRO A 62 -3.55 7.59 4.10
C PRO A 62 -2.61 8.55 3.36
N PHE A 63 -1.35 8.14 3.17
CA PHE A 63 -0.34 8.84 2.37
C PHE A 63 0.38 7.87 1.43
N PRO A 64 1.00 8.35 0.34
CA PRO A 64 1.96 7.56 -0.42
C PRO A 64 3.16 7.18 0.46
N ALA A 65 3.48 5.89 0.52
CA ALA A 65 4.62 5.37 1.27
C ALA A 65 5.94 5.47 0.49
N VAL A 66 5.85 5.52 -0.83
CA VAL A 66 6.99 5.46 -1.75
C VAL A 66 6.62 6.19 -3.05
N ASP A 67 7.60 6.84 -3.69
CA ASP A 67 7.46 7.42 -5.03
C ASP A 67 8.07 6.54 -6.14
N ALA A 68 7.96 6.98 -7.39
CA ALA A 68 8.46 6.23 -8.55
C ALA A 68 9.98 6.03 -8.57
N GLN A 69 10.74 6.89 -7.87
CA GLN A 69 12.20 6.81 -7.76
C GLN A 69 12.63 5.91 -6.58
N GLY A 70 11.68 5.44 -5.77
CA GLY A 70 11.94 4.61 -4.61
C GLY A 70 12.34 5.42 -3.37
N ASN A 71 12.10 6.74 -3.35
CA ASN A 71 12.16 7.49 -2.10
C ASN A 71 10.98 7.09 -1.23
N THR A 72 11.21 6.95 0.07
CA THR A 72 10.20 6.50 1.02
C THR A 72 9.71 7.63 1.91
N ASN A 73 8.48 7.50 2.36
CA ASN A 73 7.86 8.41 3.31
C ASN A 73 8.56 8.32 4.66
N GLY A 74 9.17 9.43 5.09
CA GLY A 74 9.87 9.53 6.36
C GLY A 74 8.94 9.49 7.58
N GLY A 75 7.62 9.54 7.39
CA GLY A 75 6.64 9.51 8.47
C GLY A 75 6.67 10.76 9.35
N LEU A 76 5.94 10.71 10.45
CA LEU A 76 5.85 11.77 11.45
C LEU A 76 6.21 11.27 12.84
N ASP A 77 6.74 12.16 13.68
CA ASP A 77 6.88 11.90 15.12
C ASP A 77 5.51 11.80 15.80
N THR A 78 5.43 11.03 16.87
CA THR A 78 4.22 10.84 17.70
C THR A 78 3.93 12.02 18.62
N SER A 79 4.26 13.23 18.19
CA SER A 79 4.02 14.47 18.92
C SER A 79 2.74 15.18 18.44
N GLY A 80 2.24 16.12 19.24
CA GLY A 80 1.04 16.89 18.91
C GLY A 80 -0.25 16.06 18.93
N SER A 81 -1.27 16.48 18.18
CA SER A 81 -2.51 15.73 18.01
C SER A 81 -2.30 14.45 17.20
N ASN A 82 -3.22 13.50 17.31
CA ASN A 82 -3.16 12.21 16.60
C ASN A 82 -3.18 12.35 15.06
N ASP A 83 -3.80 13.41 14.56
CA ASP A 83 -3.89 13.78 13.12
C ASP A 83 -2.97 14.94 12.73
N GLY A 84 -2.19 15.47 13.68
CA GLY A 84 -1.36 16.65 13.48
C GLY A 84 -0.32 16.44 12.40
N GLY A 85 -0.38 17.27 11.34
CA GLY A 85 0.51 17.17 10.18
C GLY A 85 0.13 16.10 9.16
N CYS A 86 -0.92 15.30 9.40
CA CYS A 86 -1.33 14.19 8.52
C CYS A 86 -2.85 14.08 8.35
N SER A 87 -3.60 15.17 8.53
CA SER A 87 -5.06 15.19 8.39
C SER A 87 -5.56 15.37 6.94
N LYS A 88 -4.65 15.61 5.98
CA LYS A 88 -5.00 15.84 4.58
C LYS A 88 -3.97 15.24 3.62
N SER A 89 -4.46 14.43 2.71
CA SER A 89 -3.74 13.85 1.56
C SER A 89 -4.78 13.20 0.65
N ASP A 90 -4.49 13.10 -0.65
CA ASP A 90 -5.27 12.26 -1.56
C ASP A 90 -5.05 10.76 -1.27
N GLY A 91 -3.96 10.46 -0.56
CA GLY A 91 -3.58 9.12 -0.13
C GLY A 91 -3.10 8.23 -1.26
N GLN A 92 -2.92 6.96 -0.91
CA GLN A 92 -2.62 5.87 -1.83
C GLN A 92 -3.15 4.59 -1.20
N VAL A 93 -3.67 3.69 -2.01
CA VAL A 93 -3.90 2.30 -1.60
C VAL A 93 -3.11 1.37 -2.51
N TYR A 94 -2.44 0.39 -1.90
CA TYR A 94 -1.64 -0.62 -2.57
C TYR A 94 -2.43 -1.92 -2.61
N VAL A 95 -2.36 -2.67 -3.72
CA VAL A 95 -2.97 -4.00 -3.81
C VAL A 95 -1.98 -5.04 -4.29
N ARG A 96 -2.05 -6.23 -3.70
CA ARG A 96 -1.41 -7.43 -4.24
C ARG A 96 -2.43 -8.56 -4.20
N GLY A 97 -2.57 -9.26 -5.31
CA GLY A 97 -3.42 -10.45 -5.41
C GLY A 97 -2.60 -11.73 -5.56
N GLY A 98 -3.16 -12.84 -5.09
CA GLY A 98 -2.52 -14.14 -5.30
C GLY A 98 -3.37 -15.31 -4.82
N LYS A 99 -3.11 -16.48 -5.40
CA LYS A 99 -3.74 -17.73 -4.99
C LYS A 99 -3.17 -18.22 -3.66
N SER A 100 -4.02 -18.70 -2.77
CA SER A 100 -3.63 -19.43 -1.56
C SER A 100 -4.61 -20.58 -1.34
N GLY A 101 -4.10 -21.81 -1.45
CA GLY A 101 -4.96 -23.00 -1.50
C GLY A 101 -5.86 -22.98 -2.74
N ASP A 102 -7.16 -23.17 -2.53
CA ASP A 102 -8.22 -23.13 -3.54
C ASP A 102 -8.86 -21.74 -3.73
N LYS A 103 -8.46 -20.75 -2.92
CA LYS A 103 -9.02 -19.39 -2.92
C LYS A 103 -8.05 -18.38 -3.52
N TYR A 104 -8.54 -17.19 -3.82
CA TYR A 104 -7.73 -16.05 -4.24
C TYR A 104 -7.84 -14.91 -3.21
N ALA A 105 -6.71 -14.37 -2.79
CA ALA A 105 -6.63 -13.27 -1.84
C ALA A 105 -6.34 -11.97 -2.59
N LEU A 106 -7.02 -10.89 -2.19
CA LEU A 106 -6.71 -9.51 -2.55
C LEU A 106 -6.34 -8.76 -1.28
N MET A 107 -5.06 -8.44 -1.08
CA MET A 107 -4.61 -7.65 0.05
C MET A 107 -4.50 -6.19 -0.36
N TYR A 108 -5.39 -5.35 0.16
CA TYR A 108 -5.31 -3.90 0.05
C TYR A 108 -4.63 -3.33 1.29
N SER A 109 -3.80 -2.32 1.12
CA SER A 109 -3.08 -1.74 2.24
C SER A 109 -2.84 -0.25 2.07
N TRP A 110 -2.88 0.46 3.20
CA TRP A 110 -2.65 1.88 3.33
C TRP A 110 -1.47 2.14 4.23
N TYR A 111 -0.73 3.19 3.90
CA TYR A 111 0.32 3.72 4.73
C TYR A 111 -0.15 5.00 5.43
N PHE A 112 0.21 5.16 6.70
CA PHE A 112 -0.03 6.38 7.46
C PHE A 112 1.30 6.93 8.01
N PRO A 113 1.52 8.26 8.02
CA PRO A 113 2.79 8.83 8.48
C PRO A 113 3.14 8.48 9.94
N LYS A 114 2.13 8.29 10.79
CA LYS A 114 2.27 7.85 12.19
C LYS A 114 1.01 7.13 12.65
N ASP A 115 1.18 6.28 13.66
CA ASP A 115 0.12 5.71 14.49
C ASP A 115 0.24 6.33 15.88
N GLN A 116 -0.78 7.07 16.31
CA GLN A 116 -0.75 7.78 17.58
C GLN A 116 -2.13 7.77 18.25
N ALA A 117 -2.29 6.94 19.28
CA ALA A 117 -3.52 6.90 20.08
C ALA A 117 -3.67 8.12 21.02
N ALA A 118 -2.54 8.66 21.50
CA ALA A 118 -2.45 9.85 22.34
C ALA A 118 -1.08 10.54 22.16
N PRO A 119 -0.90 11.82 22.53
CA PRO A 119 0.39 12.50 22.44
C PRO A 119 1.51 11.70 23.10
N GLY A 120 2.57 11.40 22.34
CA GLY A 120 3.72 10.59 22.77
C GLY A 120 3.50 9.08 22.80
N MET A 121 2.28 8.59 22.58
CA MET A 121 1.93 7.16 22.65
C MET A 121 1.58 6.61 21.26
N GLY A 122 2.50 5.83 20.70
CA GLY A 122 2.34 5.24 19.37
C GLY A 122 3.69 4.96 18.70
N HIS A 123 3.73 5.09 17.37
CA HIS A 123 4.98 5.06 16.60
C HIS A 123 4.91 5.85 15.29
N ARG A 124 6.09 6.24 14.80
CA ARG A 124 6.30 6.70 13.44
C ARG A 124 5.98 5.55 12.47
N HIS A 125 5.36 5.90 11.34
CA HIS A 125 4.83 4.99 10.32
C HIS A 125 3.68 4.14 10.83
N ASP A 126 2.75 3.82 9.93
CA ASP A 126 1.78 2.76 10.12
C ASP A 126 1.46 2.09 8.79
N TRP A 127 1.11 0.82 8.85
CA TRP A 127 0.68 0.01 7.73
C TRP A 127 -0.49 -0.85 8.17
N GLU A 128 -1.66 -0.53 7.65
CA GLU A 128 -2.89 -1.31 7.86
C GLU A 128 -3.45 -1.76 6.50
N GLY A 129 -4.41 -2.65 6.52
CA GLY A 129 -4.97 -3.21 5.31
C GLY A 129 -6.22 -4.05 5.54
N VAL A 130 -6.67 -4.65 4.45
CA VAL A 130 -7.74 -5.63 4.42
C VAL A 130 -7.41 -6.70 3.40
N ILE A 131 -7.61 -7.97 3.78
CA ILE A 131 -7.62 -9.08 2.82
C ILE A 131 -9.06 -9.38 2.46
N VAL A 132 -9.38 -9.31 1.18
CA VAL A 132 -10.64 -9.77 0.60
C VAL A 132 -10.37 -11.14 -0.04
N TRP A 133 -10.97 -12.17 0.53
CA TRP A 133 -10.92 -13.52 -0.03
C TRP A 133 -12.05 -13.67 -1.04
N ILE A 134 -11.72 -14.13 -2.23
CA ILE A 134 -12.69 -14.36 -3.32
C ILE A 134 -12.58 -15.79 -3.85
N SER A 135 -13.69 -16.28 -4.39
CA SER A 135 -13.76 -17.64 -4.93
C SER A 135 -13.11 -17.78 -6.31
N ASP A 136 -13.25 -16.75 -7.15
CA ASP A 136 -12.82 -16.77 -8.55
C ASP A 136 -12.26 -15.41 -8.96
N PRO A 137 -10.96 -15.30 -9.33
CA PRO A 137 -10.36 -14.04 -9.76
C PRO A 137 -10.84 -13.56 -11.14
N ALA A 138 -11.70 -14.32 -11.84
CA ALA A 138 -12.35 -13.90 -13.08
C ALA A 138 -13.75 -13.27 -12.86
N LYS A 139 -14.22 -13.18 -11.61
CA LYS A 139 -15.53 -12.61 -11.26
C LYS A 139 -15.39 -11.36 -10.42
N THR A 140 -16.33 -10.44 -10.60
CA THR A 140 -16.37 -9.14 -9.92
C THR A 140 -17.67 -8.92 -9.14
N SER A 141 -18.55 -9.92 -9.04
CA SER A 141 -19.81 -9.83 -8.30
C SER A 141 -19.62 -9.95 -6.79
N ALA A 142 -20.59 -9.44 -6.01
CA ALA A 142 -20.50 -9.43 -4.54
C ALA A 142 -20.53 -10.84 -3.92
N ASP A 143 -21.29 -11.77 -4.51
CA ASP A 143 -21.39 -13.18 -4.07
C ASP A 143 -20.09 -13.98 -4.27
N ASN A 144 -19.11 -13.40 -4.97
CA ASN A 144 -17.77 -13.97 -5.10
C ASN A 144 -16.91 -13.76 -3.84
N ILE A 145 -17.28 -12.82 -2.96
CA ILE A 145 -16.55 -12.53 -1.72
C ILE A 145 -16.85 -13.62 -0.70
N LEU A 146 -15.80 -14.30 -0.26
CA LEU A 146 -15.85 -15.36 0.72
C LEU A 146 -15.66 -14.83 2.15
N ALA A 147 -14.77 -13.86 2.33
CA ALA A 147 -14.53 -13.20 3.61
C ALA A 147 -13.81 -11.86 3.43
N VAL A 148 -14.00 -10.98 4.40
CA VAL A 148 -13.27 -9.72 4.53
C VAL A 148 -12.54 -9.72 5.86
N CYS A 149 -11.22 -9.52 5.82
CA CYS A 149 -10.34 -9.58 6.98
C CYS A 149 -9.57 -8.26 7.13
N PRO A 150 -10.04 -7.30 7.92
CA PRO A 150 -9.26 -6.12 8.27
C PRO A 150 -8.10 -6.48 9.19
N SER A 151 -6.96 -5.82 9.04
CA SER A 151 -5.81 -6.00 9.94
C SER A 151 -6.04 -5.32 11.30
N GLY A 152 -5.38 -5.86 12.33
CA GLY A 152 -5.27 -5.20 13.62
C GLY A 152 -4.22 -5.87 14.49
N HIS A 153 -3.21 -5.10 14.91
CA HIS A 153 -2.18 -5.52 15.85
C HIS A 153 -1.49 -6.84 15.49
N GLY A 154 -1.15 -7.01 14.21
CA GLY A 154 -0.47 -8.21 13.68
C GLY A 154 -1.37 -9.42 13.42
N ARG A 155 -2.69 -9.24 13.49
CA ARG A 155 -3.72 -10.24 13.15
C ARG A 155 -4.61 -9.73 12.01
N TRP A 156 -5.44 -10.63 11.51
CA TRP A 156 -6.45 -10.36 10.48
C TRP A 156 -7.80 -10.85 10.99
N ASN A 157 -8.73 -9.93 11.24
CA ASN A 157 -10.02 -10.22 11.86
C ASN A 157 -11.06 -10.55 10.78
N CYS A 158 -11.05 -11.79 10.31
CA CYS A 158 -11.92 -12.23 9.22
C CYS A 158 -13.40 -12.33 9.62
N SER A 159 -14.27 -11.97 8.68
CA SER A 159 -15.71 -12.18 8.76
C SER A 159 -16.26 -12.68 7.42
N THR A 160 -17.20 -13.61 7.47
CA THR A 160 -17.90 -14.17 6.31
C THR A 160 -19.28 -13.55 6.07
N ASP A 161 -19.86 -12.91 7.10
CA ASP A 161 -21.24 -12.41 7.11
C ASP A 161 -21.42 -11.03 7.78
N GLY A 162 -20.42 -10.55 8.51
CA GLY A 162 -20.47 -9.30 9.28
C GLY A 162 -19.89 -8.08 8.56
N TYR A 163 -19.37 -8.26 7.34
CA TYR A 163 -18.90 -7.13 6.52
C TYR A 163 -20.06 -6.51 5.74
N THR A 164 -19.94 -5.22 5.45
CA THR A 164 -20.87 -4.53 4.55
C THR A 164 -20.15 -4.10 3.29
N LEU A 165 -20.94 -3.99 2.21
CA LEU A 165 -20.46 -3.59 0.90
C LEU A 165 -21.23 -2.36 0.42
N GLN A 166 -20.52 -1.49 -0.28
CA GLN A 166 -21.16 -0.61 -1.27
C GLN A 166 -20.90 -1.22 -2.64
N GLU A 167 -21.94 -1.75 -3.27
CA GLU A 167 -21.84 -2.62 -4.44
C GLU A 167 -20.93 -3.83 -4.14
N THR A 168 -19.67 -3.80 -4.59
CA THR A 168 -18.66 -4.85 -4.36
C THR A 168 -17.52 -4.38 -3.46
N HIS A 169 -17.53 -3.12 -3.04
CA HIS A 169 -16.47 -2.49 -2.25
C HIS A 169 -16.69 -2.70 -0.76
N PRO A 170 -15.81 -3.44 -0.04
CA PRO A 170 -15.92 -3.58 1.40
C PRO A 170 -15.77 -2.23 2.12
N LEU A 171 -16.65 -1.99 3.10
CA LEU A 171 -16.56 -0.80 3.94
C LEU A 171 -15.64 -1.05 5.13
N ILE A 172 -14.51 -0.34 5.15
CA ILE A 172 -13.45 -0.50 6.14
C ILE A 172 -13.29 0.81 6.90
N LYS A 173 -13.06 0.73 8.21
CA LYS A 173 -12.65 1.87 9.03
C LYS A 173 -11.21 1.73 9.49
N TYR A 174 -10.52 2.85 9.61
CA TYR A 174 -9.25 2.99 10.33
C TYR A 174 -9.52 3.79 11.61
N TYR A 175 -9.16 3.23 12.75
CA TYR A 175 -9.51 3.79 14.05
C TYR A 175 -8.60 3.32 15.17
N SER A 176 -8.48 4.15 16.20
CA SER A 176 -7.91 3.82 17.50
C SER A 176 -8.94 4.07 18.60
N VAL A 177 -8.94 3.20 19.62
CA VAL A 177 -9.67 3.40 20.88
C VAL A 177 -8.66 3.30 22.00
N TRP A 178 -8.43 4.40 22.72
CA TRP A 178 -7.49 4.42 23.83
C TRP A 178 -7.75 3.28 24.83
N PRO A 179 -6.72 2.55 25.29
CA PRO A 179 -5.28 2.81 25.16
C PRO A 179 -4.61 2.14 23.95
N VAL A 180 -5.39 1.65 22.99
CA VAL A 180 -4.89 0.83 21.88
C VAL A 180 -4.60 1.70 20.67
N ASN A 181 -3.48 1.40 20.00
CA ASN A 181 -3.07 1.98 18.72
C ASN A 181 -4.10 1.77 17.60
N HIS A 182 -3.85 2.31 16.40
CA HIS A 182 -4.79 2.15 15.30
C HIS A 182 -4.84 0.71 14.78
N GLN A 183 -5.97 0.40 14.16
CA GLN A 183 -6.22 -0.85 13.43
C GLN A 183 -7.29 -0.60 12.35
N ALA A 184 -7.37 -1.54 11.40
CA ALA A 184 -8.50 -1.61 10.49
C ALA A 184 -9.69 -2.36 11.14
N GLY A 185 -10.90 -2.12 10.63
CA GLY A 185 -12.09 -2.81 11.08
C GLY A 185 -13.24 -2.71 10.10
N LEU A 186 -14.27 -3.51 10.30
CA LEU A 186 -15.52 -3.41 9.54
C LEU A 186 -16.34 -2.22 10.02
N THR A 187 -17.11 -1.62 9.11
CA THR A 187 -18.02 -0.51 9.40
C THR A 187 -19.24 -0.56 8.51
N ASN A 188 -20.25 0.26 8.81
CA ASN A 188 -21.42 0.51 7.95
C ASN A 188 -21.40 1.93 7.36
N GLU A 189 -20.36 2.71 7.68
CA GLU A 189 -20.18 4.06 7.16
C GLU A 189 -19.36 4.02 5.87
N THR A 190 -19.88 4.63 4.80
CA THR A 190 -19.14 4.82 3.57
C THR A 190 -17.92 5.72 3.79
N GLY A 191 -16.76 5.19 3.43
CA GLY A 191 -15.50 5.91 3.38
C GLY A 191 -15.18 6.49 1.99
N GLY A 192 -13.93 6.87 1.79
CA GLY A 192 -13.40 7.28 0.49
C GLY A 192 -12.48 6.23 -0.14
N SER A 193 -12.33 6.28 -1.46
CA SER A 193 -11.27 5.57 -2.17
C SER A 193 -10.01 6.44 -2.32
N GLN A 194 -8.88 5.79 -2.58
CA GLN A 194 -7.60 6.42 -2.89
C GLN A 194 -7.13 5.91 -4.25
N PRO A 195 -6.20 6.59 -4.93
CA PRO A 195 -5.56 6.03 -6.12
C PRO A 195 -5.00 4.63 -5.81
N LEU A 196 -5.40 3.63 -6.61
CA LEU A 196 -5.00 2.23 -6.42
C LEU A 196 -3.78 1.89 -7.25
N ILE A 197 -2.71 1.38 -6.63
CA ILE A 197 -1.51 0.90 -7.33
C ILE A 197 -1.30 -0.59 -7.03
N ALA A 198 -1.26 -1.41 -8.07
CA ALA A 198 -0.95 -2.82 -7.93
C ALA A 198 0.55 -3.05 -7.71
N TYR A 199 0.90 -4.02 -6.87
CA TYR A 199 2.29 -4.40 -6.55
C TYR A 199 3.09 -4.73 -7.82
N GLU A 200 2.48 -5.44 -8.78
CA GLU A 200 3.08 -5.75 -10.09
C GLU A 200 3.11 -4.57 -11.06
N SER A 201 2.45 -3.45 -10.74
CA SER A 201 2.49 -2.20 -11.51
C SER A 201 3.45 -1.15 -10.93
N LEU A 202 4.05 -1.42 -9.78
CA LEU A 202 5.06 -0.53 -9.19
C LEU A 202 6.32 -0.46 -10.07
N PRO A 203 6.90 0.74 -10.28
CA PRO A 203 8.24 0.85 -10.81
C PRO A 203 9.24 0.08 -9.94
N GLU A 204 10.23 -0.54 -10.58
CA GLU A 204 11.24 -1.37 -9.91
C GLU A 204 11.93 -0.67 -8.71
N PRO A 205 12.27 0.64 -8.76
CA PRO A 205 12.81 1.33 -7.59
C PRO A 205 11.84 1.37 -6.40
N ALA A 206 10.56 1.65 -6.66
CA ALA A 206 9.51 1.73 -5.65
C ALA A 206 9.23 0.37 -5.02
N LYS A 207 9.09 -0.66 -5.86
CA LYS A 207 8.90 -2.05 -5.44
C LYS A 207 10.03 -2.51 -4.54
N ASN A 208 11.29 -2.28 -4.96
CA ASN A 208 12.44 -2.64 -4.15
C ASN A 208 12.51 -1.86 -2.83
N ALA A 209 12.07 -0.60 -2.80
CA ALA A 209 12.05 0.17 -1.55
C ALA A 209 11.05 -0.44 -0.55
N LEU A 210 9.84 -0.80 -0.99
CA LEU A 210 8.85 -1.46 -0.13
C LEU A 210 9.28 -2.84 0.37
N GLU A 211 10.08 -3.57 -0.42
CA GLU A 211 10.64 -4.85 0.00
C GLU A 211 11.75 -4.71 1.06
N THR A 212 12.55 -3.65 0.98
CA THR A 212 13.84 -3.58 1.70
C THR A 212 13.89 -2.58 2.85
N VAL A 213 13.11 -1.50 2.80
CA VAL A 213 13.15 -0.45 3.83
C VAL A 213 12.50 -0.93 5.13
N ASP A 214 13.11 -0.53 6.24
CA ASP A 214 12.61 -0.74 7.59
C ASP A 214 11.70 0.43 8.00
N PHE A 215 10.41 0.17 8.16
CA PHE A 215 9.41 1.11 8.67
C PHE A 215 9.27 1.04 10.20
N VAL A 216 10.33 0.62 10.89
CA VAL A 216 10.49 0.57 12.34
C VAL A 216 9.50 -0.40 12.98
N LYS A 217 8.35 0.08 13.45
CA LYS A 217 7.32 -0.77 14.06
C LYS A 217 6.25 -1.20 13.05
N ALA A 218 6.10 -0.47 11.95
CA ALA A 218 5.17 -0.79 10.89
C ALA A 218 5.81 -1.75 9.88
N ASN A 219 5.00 -2.60 9.26
CA ASN A 219 5.47 -3.61 8.31
C ASN A 219 4.61 -3.57 7.06
N VAL A 220 5.25 -3.42 5.88
CA VAL A 220 4.56 -3.56 4.59
C VAL A 220 3.93 -4.96 4.52
N PRO A 221 2.59 -5.10 4.48
CA PRO A 221 1.97 -6.41 4.71
C PRO A 221 2.00 -7.30 3.46
N PHE A 222 2.06 -6.69 2.28
CA PHE A 222 2.02 -7.38 0.99
C PHE A 222 3.41 -7.68 0.40
N LYS A 223 4.50 -7.32 1.10
CA LYS A 223 5.86 -7.62 0.62
C LYS A 223 6.15 -9.11 0.64
N GLU A 224 7.09 -9.58 -0.18
CA GLU A 224 7.35 -11.03 -0.38
C GLU A 224 7.50 -11.81 0.93
N LYS A 225 8.31 -11.28 1.85
CA LYS A 225 8.59 -11.93 3.14
C LYS A 225 7.34 -12.11 4.01
N ASN A 226 6.40 -11.16 3.93
CA ASN A 226 5.25 -11.10 4.83
C ASN A 226 3.99 -11.73 4.21
N TRP A 227 3.96 -11.90 2.88
CA TRP A 227 2.79 -12.33 2.12
C TRP A 227 2.18 -13.63 2.65
N ALA A 228 2.95 -14.72 2.64
CA ALA A 228 2.44 -16.03 3.03
C ALA A 228 2.02 -16.08 4.51
N GLU A 229 2.78 -15.42 5.39
CA GLU A 229 2.48 -15.36 6.82
C GLU A 229 1.15 -14.61 7.07
N ASN A 230 0.95 -13.47 6.40
CA ASN A 230 -0.28 -12.70 6.54
C ASN A 230 -1.49 -13.44 6.01
N LEU A 231 -1.39 -14.10 4.85
CA LEU A 231 -2.47 -14.96 4.35
C LEU A 231 -2.76 -16.12 5.30
N GLY A 232 -1.74 -16.73 5.90
CA GLY A 232 -1.89 -17.82 6.87
C GLY A 232 -2.56 -17.39 8.19
N LYS A 233 -2.48 -16.10 8.54
CA LYS A 233 -3.18 -15.51 9.70
C LYS A 233 -4.62 -15.10 9.39
N ALA A 234 -4.97 -14.95 8.11
CA ALA A 234 -6.26 -14.47 7.63
C ALA A 234 -7.20 -15.62 7.24
N THR A 235 -7.39 -16.58 8.16
CA THR A 235 -8.26 -17.73 7.94
C THR A 235 -9.69 -17.48 8.42
N PHE A 236 -10.67 -18.13 7.79
CA PHE A 236 -12.10 -18.04 8.07
C PHE A 236 -12.81 -19.35 7.73
#